data_AF-A0A7V4IXK4-F1
#
_entry.id   AF-A0A7V4IXK4-F1
#
_cell.length_a   1.000
_cell.length_b   1.000
_cell.length_c   1.000
_cell.angle_alpha   90.00
_cell.angle_beta   90.00
_cell.angle_gamma   90.00
#
_symmetry.space_group_name_H-M   'P 1'
#
loop_
_entity.id
_entity.type
_entity.pdbx_description
1 polymer ?
#
loop_
_entity_poly.entity_id
_entity_poly.type
_entity_poly.pdbx_seq_one_letter_code
_entity_poly.pdbx_strand_id
1 'polypeptide(L)'
;NPDTEILNFSGGPFGAQGRGVIIAPNSTLDGIIAQINSHSVISLYVTASRTGDSLTLTAKQYGAQGGFTVVSTQMAAANNSGIGTDPVSVTGVDVAGTINGEAATGRGQILAGNAGNANTDGLQVLVNSTVTGTHGSLVFSKGVGNLVKYMASSATDFLNGSLSTLSNDLNTRISEMQTEITDLQERLKARETFLRQQFGAMEAAVARIRSASAGLAALGVVVSQSTKQSS
;
A
#
# COMPACT_ATOMS: atom_id res chain seq x y z
N ASN A 1 41.92 -3.52 -15.00
CA ASN A 1 42.16 -2.37 -15.88
C ASN A 1 43.14 -1.46 -15.16
N PRO A 2 44.37 -1.24 -15.65
CA PRO A 2 45.31 -0.32 -15.01
C PRO A 2 44.86 1.15 -15.13
N ASP A 3 43.97 1.46 -16.06
CA ASP A 3 43.45 2.80 -16.28
C ASP A 3 42.16 3.05 -15.52
N THR A 4 41.93 4.33 -15.18
CA THR A 4 40.66 4.78 -14.62
C THR A 4 39.54 4.63 -15.65
N GLU A 5 38.45 3.98 -15.25
CA GLU A 5 37.22 3.85 -16.04
C GLU A 5 36.15 4.77 -15.44
N ILE A 6 35.39 5.47 -16.28
CA ILE A 6 34.22 6.24 -15.86
C ILE A 6 33.00 5.67 -16.57
N LEU A 7 31.99 5.26 -15.81
CA LEU A 7 30.69 4.87 -16.34
C LEU A 7 29.74 6.06 -16.28
N ASN A 8 29.33 6.53 -17.45
CA ASN A 8 28.42 7.64 -17.61
C ASN A 8 26.99 7.13 -17.82
N PHE A 9 26.14 7.38 -16.84
CA PHE A 9 24.72 7.07 -16.85
C PHE A 9 23.91 8.27 -17.33
N SER A 10 23.01 8.07 -18.28
CA SER A 10 22.11 9.09 -18.82
C SER A 10 20.70 8.54 -18.98
N GLY A 11 19.71 9.40 -19.25
CA GLY A 11 18.31 9.00 -19.40
C GLY A 11 17.41 9.51 -18.27
N GLY A 12 16.21 8.94 -18.15
CA GLY A 12 15.12 9.45 -17.29
C GLY A 12 15.57 9.85 -15.87
N PRO A 13 16.14 8.92 -15.08
CA PRO A 13 16.48 9.20 -13.69
C PRO A 13 17.75 10.05 -13.51
N PHE A 14 18.54 10.22 -14.57
CA PHE A 14 19.83 10.92 -14.53
C PHE A 14 19.78 12.33 -15.13
N GLY A 15 18.67 12.69 -15.79
CA GLY A 15 18.47 13.98 -16.43
C GLY A 15 19.40 14.23 -17.62
N ALA A 16 19.31 15.43 -18.19
CA ALA A 16 20.02 15.79 -19.44
C ALA A 16 21.55 15.80 -19.33
N GLN A 17 22.09 16.00 -18.13
CA GLN A 17 23.54 16.10 -17.90
C GLN A 17 24.20 14.74 -17.58
N GLY A 18 23.40 13.70 -17.33
CA GLY A 18 23.91 12.40 -16.89
C GLY A 18 24.66 12.42 -15.55
N ARG A 19 25.14 11.26 -15.11
CA ARG A 19 25.91 11.05 -13.88
C ARG A 19 27.01 10.03 -14.12
N GLY A 20 28.23 10.37 -13.75
CA GLY A 20 29.40 9.48 -13.84
C GLY A 20 29.70 8.80 -12.52
N VAL A 21 30.13 7.54 -12.55
CA VAL A 21 30.85 6.88 -11.44
C VAL A 21 32.26 6.54 -11.91
N ILE A 22 33.24 6.88 -11.07
CA ILE A 22 34.63 6.51 -11.28
C ILE A 22 34.83 5.10 -10.74
N ILE A 23 35.40 4.23 -11.56
CA ILE A 23 35.82 2.90 -11.20
C ILE A 23 37.32 2.92 -10.94
N ALA A 24 37.73 2.54 -9.73
CA ALA A 24 39.12 2.51 -9.33
C ALA A 24 39.92 1.53 -10.21
N PRO A 25 41.19 1.86 -10.55
CA PRO A 25 42.06 0.95 -11.26
C PRO A 25 42.17 -0.41 -10.56
N ASN A 26 42.29 -1.46 -11.36
CA ASN A 26 42.41 -2.85 -10.90
C ASN A 26 41.25 -3.35 -10.03
N SER A 27 40.09 -2.68 -10.08
CA SER A 27 38.88 -3.19 -9.43
C SER A 27 38.50 -4.57 -9.96
N THR A 28 38.23 -5.50 -9.05
CA THR A 28 37.54 -6.76 -9.39
C THR A 28 36.10 -6.45 -9.75
N LEU A 29 35.39 -7.38 -10.41
CA LEU A 29 33.97 -7.21 -10.72
C LEU A 29 33.13 -6.96 -9.45
N ASP A 30 33.45 -7.57 -8.30
CA ASP A 30 32.80 -7.26 -7.02
C ASP A 30 33.12 -5.85 -6.53
N GLY A 31 34.37 -5.41 -6.71
CA GLY A 31 34.78 -4.03 -6.42
C GLY A 31 34.04 -3.00 -7.27
N ILE A 32 33.80 -3.30 -8.55
CA ILE A 32 33.00 -2.47 -9.46
C ILE A 32 31.55 -2.39 -8.96
N ILE A 33 30.94 -3.54 -8.65
CA ILE A 33 29.58 -3.62 -8.11
C ILE A 33 29.45 -2.80 -6.83
N ALA A 34 30.39 -2.93 -5.90
CA ALA A 34 30.41 -2.19 -4.65
C ALA A 34 30.51 -0.68 -4.87
N GLN A 35 31.35 -0.23 -5.80
CA GLN A 35 31.48 1.19 -6.14
C GLN A 35 30.19 1.77 -6.74
N ILE A 36 29.53 1.04 -7.64
CA ILE A 36 28.25 1.48 -8.20
C ILE A 36 27.17 1.54 -7.11
N ASN A 37 27.06 0.50 -6.27
CA ASN A 37 26.04 0.40 -5.23
C ASN A 37 26.28 1.34 -4.04
N SER A 38 27.50 1.84 -3.84
CA SER A 38 27.82 2.84 -2.81
C SER A 38 27.81 4.27 -3.34
N HIS A 39 27.69 4.47 -4.66
CA HIS A 39 27.65 5.79 -5.25
C HIS A 39 26.37 6.55 -4.84
N SER A 40 26.52 7.77 -4.30
CA SER A 40 25.43 8.53 -3.67
C SER A 40 24.21 8.80 -4.55
N VAL A 41 24.43 9.02 -5.86
CA VAL A 41 23.34 9.28 -6.82
C VAL A 41 22.93 8.03 -7.60
N ILE A 42 23.87 7.32 -8.21
CA ILE A 42 23.57 6.17 -9.08
C ILE A 42 22.87 5.03 -8.31
N SER A 43 23.28 4.76 -7.07
CA SER A 43 22.66 3.71 -6.26
C SER A 43 21.19 3.98 -5.91
N LEU A 44 20.68 5.20 -6.07
CA LEU A 44 19.25 5.51 -5.86
C LEU A 44 18.37 4.95 -6.98
N TYR A 45 18.92 4.80 -8.18
CA TYR A 45 18.18 4.46 -9.39
C TYR A 45 18.58 3.13 -10.00
N VAL A 46 19.80 2.65 -9.73
CA VAL A 46 20.35 1.43 -10.31
C VAL A 46 20.92 0.54 -9.21
N THR A 47 20.71 -0.77 -9.36
CA THR A 47 21.41 -1.81 -8.60
C THR A 47 22.37 -2.53 -9.54
N ALA A 48 23.64 -2.58 -9.16
CA ALA A 48 24.62 -3.44 -9.80
C ALA A 48 24.65 -4.82 -9.13
N SER A 49 24.71 -5.88 -9.93
CA SER A 49 24.87 -7.25 -9.48
C SER A 49 25.73 -8.03 -10.48
N ARG A 50 26.04 -9.28 -10.17
CA ARG A 50 26.77 -10.20 -11.05
C ARG A 50 25.83 -11.28 -11.55
N THR A 51 25.92 -11.62 -12.82
CA THR A 51 25.32 -12.84 -13.39
C THR A 51 26.38 -13.59 -14.17
N GLY A 52 26.82 -14.75 -13.66
CA GLY A 52 28.01 -15.42 -14.19
C GLY A 52 29.24 -14.54 -14.01
N ASP A 53 29.96 -14.26 -15.09
CA ASP A 53 31.14 -13.37 -15.10
C ASP A 53 30.83 -11.95 -15.59
N SER A 54 29.55 -11.60 -15.73
CA SER A 54 29.12 -10.30 -16.28
C SER A 54 28.51 -9.38 -15.22
N LEU A 55 28.72 -8.07 -15.40
CA LEU A 55 28.04 -7.01 -14.66
C LEU A 55 26.59 -6.89 -15.16
N THR A 56 25.64 -6.98 -14.24
CA THR A 56 24.22 -6.78 -14.49
C THR A 56 23.78 -5.48 -13.82
N LEU A 57 23.20 -4.56 -14.59
CA LEU A 57 22.64 -3.30 -14.09
C LEU A 57 21.13 -3.35 -14.17
N THR A 58 20.46 -3.19 -13.04
CA THR A 58 18.99 -3.24 -12.95
C THR A 58 18.45 -1.89 -12.51
N ALA A 59 17.50 -1.33 -13.26
CA ALA A 59 16.76 -0.15 -12.82
C ALA A 59 15.92 -0.48 -11.58
N LYS A 60 15.95 0.39 -10.57
CA LYS A 60 15.08 0.28 -9.39
C LYS A 60 13.67 0.78 -9.64
N GLN A 61 13.50 1.64 -10.65
CA GLN A 61 12.22 2.18 -11.06
C GLN A 61 11.71 1.45 -12.29
N TYR A 62 10.42 1.10 -12.25
CA TYR A 62 9.71 0.56 -13.40
C TYR A 62 9.19 1.67 -14.29
N GLY A 63 8.92 1.35 -15.56
CA GLY A 63 8.35 2.29 -16.51
C GLY A 63 9.37 3.00 -17.38
N ALA A 64 8.87 3.81 -18.30
CA ALA A 64 9.70 4.55 -19.24
C ALA A 64 10.66 5.51 -18.53
N GLN A 65 10.23 6.08 -17.40
CA GLN A 65 11.07 6.97 -16.57
C GLN A 65 12.23 6.25 -15.87
N GLY A 66 12.15 4.93 -15.68
CA GLY A 66 13.26 4.13 -15.13
C GLY A 66 14.32 3.76 -16.17
N GLY A 67 14.07 4.06 -17.46
CA GLY A 67 15.02 3.77 -18.54
C GLY A 67 16.28 4.63 -18.45
N PHE A 68 17.43 4.00 -18.66
CA PHE A 68 18.73 4.67 -18.64
C PHE A 68 19.68 4.07 -19.67
N THR A 69 20.71 4.82 -20.02
CA THR A 69 21.80 4.38 -20.90
C THR A 69 23.12 4.53 -20.15
N VAL A 70 24.01 3.56 -20.31
CA VAL A 70 25.35 3.57 -19.74
C VAL A 70 26.40 3.52 -20.84
N VAL A 71 27.46 4.31 -20.69
CA VAL A 71 28.63 4.35 -21.58
C VAL A 71 29.89 4.36 -20.74
N SER A 72 30.87 3.53 -21.06
CA SER A 72 32.20 3.57 -20.47
C SER A 72 33.14 4.50 -21.24
N THR A 73 34.08 5.14 -20.55
CA THR A 73 35.21 5.84 -21.19
C THR A 73 36.27 4.89 -21.76
N GLN A 74 36.13 3.58 -21.55
CA GLN A 74 37.09 2.56 -21.96
C GLN A 74 36.40 1.52 -22.86
N MET A 75 37.13 0.92 -23.80
CA MET A 75 36.62 -0.21 -24.59
C MET A 75 36.30 -1.40 -23.69
N ALA A 76 35.28 -2.19 -24.03
CA ALA A 76 34.90 -3.36 -23.24
C ALA A 76 36.06 -4.36 -23.19
N ALA A 77 36.45 -4.79 -21.98
CA ALA A 77 37.52 -5.75 -21.79
C ALA A 77 37.26 -6.60 -20.54
N ALA A 78 37.85 -7.80 -20.49
CA ALA A 78 37.68 -8.72 -19.35
C ALA A 78 38.21 -8.18 -18.02
N ASN A 79 38.99 -7.09 -18.05
CA ASN A 79 39.59 -6.47 -16.87
C ASN A 79 38.87 -5.19 -16.43
N ASN A 80 37.71 -4.84 -16.98
CA ASN A 80 36.92 -3.65 -16.65
C ASN A 80 35.42 -3.98 -16.49
N SER A 81 34.53 -2.98 -16.49
CA SER A 81 33.09 -3.19 -16.32
C SER A 81 32.43 -4.07 -17.41
N GLY A 82 33.04 -4.17 -18.59
CA GLY A 82 32.49 -4.87 -19.76
C GLY A 82 31.46 -4.07 -20.56
N ILE A 83 31.10 -2.83 -20.16
CA ILE A 83 30.11 -2.00 -20.87
C ILE A 83 30.66 -1.48 -22.21
N GLY A 84 31.91 -1.01 -22.23
CA GLY A 84 32.51 -0.44 -23.43
C GLY A 84 32.04 0.97 -23.79
N THR A 85 32.58 1.50 -24.88
CA THR A 85 32.30 2.86 -25.38
C THR A 85 30.99 2.96 -26.16
N ASP A 86 30.39 1.83 -26.54
CA ASP A 86 29.11 1.81 -27.21
C ASP A 86 27.97 1.96 -26.18
N PRO A 87 26.96 2.81 -26.45
CA PRO A 87 25.86 3.00 -25.51
C PRO A 87 25.04 1.73 -25.29
N VAL A 88 24.92 1.32 -24.04
CA VAL A 88 24.03 0.22 -23.61
C VAL A 88 22.80 0.80 -22.95
N SER A 89 21.65 0.64 -23.59
CA SER A 89 20.37 1.20 -23.12
C SER A 89 19.48 0.14 -22.47
N VAL A 90 18.91 0.51 -21.32
CA VAL A 90 17.84 -0.22 -20.64
C VAL A 90 16.56 0.59 -20.80
N THR A 91 15.55 -0.01 -21.41
CA THR A 91 14.23 0.62 -21.60
C THR A 91 13.21 -0.04 -20.69
N GLY A 92 12.51 0.76 -19.88
CA GLY A 92 11.29 0.32 -19.22
C GLY A 92 10.04 0.72 -20.01
N VAL A 93 8.94 0.02 -19.78
CA VAL A 93 7.62 0.33 -20.37
C VAL A 93 6.63 0.55 -19.23
N ASP A 94 5.84 1.61 -19.33
CA ASP A 94 4.78 1.89 -18.36
C ASP A 94 3.64 0.88 -18.52
N VAL A 95 2.98 0.52 -17.42
CA VAL A 95 1.81 -0.35 -17.46
C VAL A 95 0.72 0.25 -18.34
N ALA A 96 0.18 -0.53 -19.26
CA ALA A 96 -0.93 -0.10 -20.11
C ALA A 96 -2.18 -0.94 -19.82
N GLY A 97 -3.35 -0.31 -19.80
CA GLY A 97 -4.60 -1.02 -19.59
C GLY A 97 -5.80 -0.13 -19.34
N THR A 98 -6.90 -0.75 -18.92
CA THR A 98 -8.15 -0.11 -18.55
C THR A 98 -8.53 -0.49 -17.13
N ILE A 99 -9.21 0.39 -16.42
CA ILE A 99 -9.83 0.08 -15.13
C ILE A 99 -11.34 0.07 -15.35
N ASN A 100 -12.01 -1.05 -15.03
CA ASN A 100 -13.45 -1.19 -15.26
C ASN A 100 -13.91 -0.84 -16.70
N GLY A 101 -13.08 -1.15 -17.71
CA GLY A 101 -13.34 -0.82 -19.12
C GLY A 101 -13.09 0.65 -19.51
N GLU A 102 -12.79 1.53 -18.54
CA GLU A 102 -12.44 2.93 -18.79
C GLU A 102 -10.93 3.07 -19.02
N ALA A 103 -10.55 4.00 -19.92
CA ALA A 103 -9.15 4.26 -20.25
C ALA A 103 -8.36 4.73 -19.03
N ALA A 104 -7.15 4.22 -18.86
CA ALA A 104 -6.27 4.57 -17.75
C ALA A 104 -4.86 4.90 -18.24
N THR A 105 -4.19 5.80 -17.51
CA THR A 105 -2.82 6.24 -17.78
C THR A 105 -1.84 5.48 -16.88
N GLY A 106 -0.86 4.85 -17.52
CA GLY A 106 0.24 4.16 -16.86
C GLY A 106 1.39 5.07 -16.48
N ARG A 107 1.98 4.83 -15.31
CA ARG A 107 3.28 5.38 -14.89
C ARG A 107 4.02 4.33 -14.08
N GLY A 108 5.05 3.71 -14.66
CA GLY A 108 5.70 2.55 -14.08
C GLY A 108 4.70 1.42 -13.88
N GLN A 109 4.50 1.03 -12.63
CA GLN A 109 3.52 0.01 -12.23
C GLN A 109 2.16 0.61 -11.83
N ILE A 110 2.03 1.94 -11.76
CA ILE A 110 0.77 2.59 -11.37
C ILE A 110 -0.09 2.78 -12.61
N LEU A 111 -1.30 2.24 -12.58
CA LEU A 111 -2.35 2.49 -13.56
C LEU A 111 -3.40 3.40 -12.92
N ALA A 112 -3.57 4.61 -13.45
CA ALA A 112 -4.47 5.62 -12.93
C ALA A 112 -5.65 5.86 -13.88
N GLY A 113 -6.88 5.85 -13.38
CA GLY A 113 -8.04 6.24 -14.19
C GLY A 113 -7.90 7.69 -14.65
N ASN A 114 -8.26 7.95 -15.90
CA ASN A 114 -8.12 9.26 -16.50
C ASN A 114 -9.10 10.26 -15.87
N ALA A 115 -8.72 11.54 -15.84
CA ALA A 115 -9.60 12.62 -15.42
C ALA A 115 -10.84 12.67 -16.32
N GLY A 116 -12.03 12.83 -15.72
CA GLY A 116 -13.32 12.80 -16.40
C GLY A 116 -13.93 11.40 -16.58
N ASN A 117 -13.23 10.33 -16.18
CA ASN A 117 -13.82 8.99 -16.17
C ASN A 117 -14.97 8.89 -15.16
N ALA A 118 -16.11 8.31 -15.57
CA ALA A 118 -17.31 8.27 -14.74
C ALA A 118 -17.10 7.47 -13.44
N ASN A 119 -16.30 6.40 -13.49
CA ASN A 119 -16.12 5.49 -12.37
C ASN A 119 -14.70 5.52 -11.78
N THR A 120 -13.70 5.75 -12.63
CA THR A 120 -12.29 5.56 -12.28
C THR A 120 -11.50 6.85 -12.13
N ASP A 121 -12.12 8.02 -12.27
CA ASP A 121 -11.44 9.29 -11.99
C ASP A 121 -10.97 9.35 -10.52
N GLY A 122 -9.69 9.69 -10.36
CA GLY A 122 -8.96 9.71 -9.10
C GLY A 122 -8.57 8.34 -8.54
N LEU A 123 -8.90 7.24 -9.21
CA LEU A 123 -8.52 5.89 -8.79
C LEU A 123 -7.13 5.52 -9.32
N GLN A 124 -6.27 4.98 -8.47
CA GLN A 124 -4.95 4.47 -8.83
C GLN A 124 -4.80 3.04 -8.34
N VAL A 125 -4.22 2.19 -9.20
CA VAL A 125 -3.98 0.78 -8.92
C VAL A 125 -2.51 0.47 -9.16
N LEU A 126 -1.86 -0.21 -8.23
CA LEU A 126 -0.52 -0.76 -8.42
C LEU A 126 -0.64 -2.12 -9.11
N VAL A 127 0.01 -2.26 -10.27
CA VAL A 127 0.01 -3.48 -11.08
C VAL A 127 1.36 -4.18 -10.94
N ASN A 128 1.37 -5.30 -10.23
CA ASN A 128 2.58 -6.12 -10.01
C ASN A 128 2.72 -7.28 -11.02
N SER A 129 1.82 -7.40 -12.00
CA SER A 129 1.86 -8.47 -12.98
C SER A 129 2.82 -8.15 -14.13
N THR A 130 3.57 -9.16 -14.57
CA THR A 130 4.46 -9.11 -15.74
C THR A 130 3.83 -9.73 -16.98
N VAL A 131 2.59 -10.23 -16.88
CA VAL A 131 1.83 -10.84 -17.98
C VAL A 131 0.64 -9.98 -18.32
N THR A 132 0.34 -9.85 -19.61
CA THR A 132 -0.86 -9.13 -20.08
C THR A 132 -2.11 -9.97 -19.86
N GLY A 133 -3.18 -9.38 -19.33
CA GLY A 133 -4.47 -10.06 -19.19
C GLY A 133 -5.45 -9.36 -18.25
N THR A 134 -6.59 -10.00 -17.97
CA THR A 134 -7.53 -9.53 -16.94
C THR A 134 -7.00 -9.92 -15.56
N HIS A 135 -6.76 -8.92 -14.70
CA HIS A 135 -6.13 -9.11 -13.39
C HIS A 135 -7.13 -9.23 -12.22
N GLY A 136 -8.39 -9.51 -12.52
CA GLY A 136 -9.46 -9.69 -11.51
C GLY A 136 -10.28 -8.42 -11.25
N SER A 137 -11.14 -8.49 -10.23
CA SER A 137 -12.08 -7.43 -9.86
C SER A 137 -11.64 -6.73 -8.57
N LEU A 138 -11.62 -5.40 -8.59
CA LEU A 138 -11.37 -4.56 -7.42
C LEU A 138 -12.67 -3.87 -7.01
N VAL A 139 -13.09 -4.02 -5.75
CA VAL A 139 -14.26 -3.31 -5.20
C VAL A 139 -13.76 -2.12 -4.38
N PHE A 140 -14.00 -0.91 -4.88
CA PHE A 140 -13.66 0.32 -4.20
C PHE A 140 -14.93 1.10 -3.86
N SER A 141 -15.20 1.29 -2.57
CA SER A 141 -16.36 2.07 -2.10
C SER A 141 -15.93 3.50 -1.78
N LYS A 142 -16.38 4.48 -2.58
CA LYS A 142 -16.19 5.90 -2.30
C LYS A 142 -17.18 6.30 -1.20
N GLY A 143 -16.69 6.64 0.00
CA GLY A 143 -17.51 7.29 1.02
C GLY A 143 -18.05 8.64 0.53
N VAL A 144 -19.23 9.04 1.02
CA VAL A 144 -20.04 10.19 0.55
C VAL A 144 -19.34 11.56 0.50
N GLY A 145 -18.16 11.72 1.11
CA GLY A 145 -17.40 12.98 1.10
C GLY A 145 -16.82 13.40 -0.26
N ASN A 146 -16.64 12.48 -1.21
CA ASN A 146 -16.06 12.79 -2.53
C ASN A 146 -17.09 13.18 -3.60
N LEU A 147 -18.39 12.95 -3.36
CA LEU A 147 -19.44 13.31 -4.33
C LEU A 147 -19.66 14.83 -4.41
N VAL A 148 -19.42 15.54 -3.31
CA VAL A 148 -19.61 17.01 -3.20
C VAL A 148 -18.64 17.78 -4.10
N LYS A 149 -17.41 17.28 -4.30
CA LYS A 149 -16.38 17.97 -5.10
C LYS A 149 -16.62 17.87 -6.61
N TYR A 150 -17.25 16.80 -7.09
CA TYR A 150 -17.59 16.63 -8.50
C TYR A 150 -18.88 17.37 -8.90
N MET A 151 -19.79 17.62 -7.96
CA MET A 151 -21.00 18.42 -8.22
C MET A 151 -20.72 19.93 -8.14
N ALA A 152 -19.74 20.37 -7.35
CA ALA A 152 -19.40 21.79 -7.19
C ALA A 152 -18.84 22.45 -8.47
N SER A 153 -18.14 21.70 -9.32
CA SER A 153 -17.56 22.19 -10.58
C SER A 153 -18.56 22.25 -11.74
N SER A 154 -19.67 21.50 -11.68
CA SER A 154 -20.71 21.53 -12.72
C SER A 154 -21.85 22.53 -12.44
N ALA A 155 -21.89 23.11 -11.24
CA ALA A 155 -22.97 24.00 -10.79
C ALA A 155 -22.57 25.47 -10.65
N THR A 156 -21.31 25.83 -10.97
CA THR A 156 -20.80 27.21 -10.84
C THR A 156 -21.15 28.11 -12.02
N ASP A 157 -21.78 27.57 -13.07
CA ASP A 157 -22.32 28.35 -14.17
C ASP A 157 -23.85 28.27 -14.17
N PHE A 158 -24.49 29.41 -14.39
CA PHE A 158 -25.94 29.65 -14.41
C PHE A 158 -26.63 29.99 -13.06
N LEU A 159 -26.41 31.24 -12.65
CA LEU A 159 -27.46 32.19 -12.25
C LEU A 159 -28.44 31.73 -11.14
N ASN A 160 -28.04 31.97 -9.89
CA ASN A 160 -28.91 32.33 -8.75
C ASN A 160 -30.23 31.55 -8.62
N GLY A 161 -30.16 30.31 -8.12
CA GLY A 161 -31.36 29.59 -7.68
C GLY A 161 -31.11 28.16 -7.19
N SER A 162 -30.10 27.45 -7.70
CA SER A 162 -29.88 26.03 -7.38
C SER A 162 -29.06 25.78 -6.11
N LEU A 163 -28.26 26.75 -5.66
CA LEU A 163 -27.34 26.58 -4.53
C LEU A 163 -28.06 26.53 -3.17
N SER A 164 -29.17 27.27 -3.02
CA SER A 164 -30.01 27.25 -1.81
C SER A 164 -30.75 25.91 -1.68
N THR A 165 -31.34 25.41 -2.76
CA THR A 165 -32.03 24.12 -2.80
C THR A 165 -31.08 22.96 -2.55
N LEU A 166 -29.88 22.99 -3.14
CA LEU A 166 -28.84 21.99 -2.87
C LEU A 166 -28.37 22.05 -1.41
N SER A 167 -28.20 23.25 -0.83
CA SER A 167 -27.83 23.38 0.58
C SER A 167 -28.91 22.82 1.50
N ASN A 168 -30.19 23.01 1.18
CA ASN A 168 -31.30 22.45 1.95
C ASN A 168 -31.39 20.92 1.82
N ASP A 169 -31.19 20.37 0.62
CA ASP A 169 -31.17 18.92 0.41
C ASP A 169 -29.97 18.24 1.11
N LEU A 170 -28.81 18.89 1.12
CA LEU A 170 -27.64 18.41 1.87
C LEU A 170 -27.87 18.48 3.39
N ASN A 171 -28.49 19.55 3.89
CA ASN A 171 -28.86 19.64 5.31
C ASN A 171 -29.88 18.56 5.70
N THR A 172 -30.86 18.26 4.85
CA THR A 172 -31.82 17.17 5.08
C THR A 172 -31.10 15.82 5.16
N ARG A 173 -30.18 15.52 4.23
CA ARG A 173 -29.40 14.26 4.25
C ARG A 173 -28.45 14.15 5.43
N ILE A 174 -27.84 15.26 5.85
CA ILE A 174 -27.02 15.32 7.07
C ILE A 174 -27.90 15.03 8.29
N SER A 175 -29.10 15.59 8.35
CA SER A 175 -30.06 15.32 9.42
C SER A 175 -30.49 13.86 9.46
N GLU A 176 -30.77 13.24 8.31
CA GLU A 176 -31.13 11.82 8.21
C GLU A 176 -29.99 10.91 8.68
N MET A 177 -28.74 11.19 8.29
CA MET A 177 -27.57 10.46 8.77
C MET A 177 -27.36 10.65 10.30
N GLN A 178 -27.62 11.84 10.83
CA GLN A 178 -27.55 12.11 12.27
C GLN A 178 -28.61 11.29 13.04
N THR A 179 -29.81 11.15 12.47
CA THR A 179 -30.86 10.28 13.01
C THR A 179 -30.47 8.80 12.98
N GLU A 180 -29.89 8.31 11.89
CA GLU A 180 -29.43 6.92 11.79
C GLU A 180 -28.30 6.59 12.79
N ILE A 181 -27.35 7.53 12.98
CA ILE A 181 -26.30 7.40 14.01
C ILE A 181 -26.92 7.34 15.41
N THR A 182 -27.95 8.15 15.68
CA THR A 182 -28.62 8.17 16.99
C THR A 182 -29.34 6.85 17.27
N ASP A 183 -30.06 6.30 16.29
CA ASP A 183 -30.72 4.99 16.41
C ASP A 183 -29.71 3.85 16.60
N LEU A 184 -28.57 3.89 15.89
CA LEU A 184 -27.49 2.93 16.10
C LEU A 184 -26.87 3.03 17.50
N GLN A 185 -26.67 4.23 18.02
CA GLN A 185 -26.18 4.46 19.39
C GLN A 185 -27.18 3.93 20.42
N GLU A 186 -28.49 4.13 20.20
CA GLU A 186 -29.53 3.61 21.08
C GLU A 186 -29.59 2.08 21.07
N ARG A 187 -29.49 1.45 19.90
CA ARG A 187 -29.41 -0.02 19.76
C ARG A 187 -28.15 -0.59 20.43
N LEU A 188 -27.01 0.06 20.28
CA LEU A 188 -25.76 -0.34 20.95
C LEU A 188 -25.90 -0.26 22.46
N LYS A 189 -26.52 0.81 22.98
CA LYS A 189 -26.78 0.98 24.41
C LYS A 189 -27.76 -0.08 24.93
N ALA A 190 -28.84 -0.36 24.22
CA ALA A 190 -29.78 -1.41 24.56
C ALA A 190 -29.10 -2.79 24.59
N ARG A 191 -28.20 -3.05 23.62
CA ARG A 191 -27.42 -4.28 23.57
C ARG A 191 -26.43 -4.39 24.73
N GLU A 192 -25.77 -3.29 25.09
CA GLU A 192 -24.88 -3.23 26.27
C GLU A 192 -25.66 -3.50 27.56
N THR A 193 -26.82 -2.88 27.74
CA THR A 193 -27.69 -3.12 28.90
C THR A 193 -28.14 -4.58 28.97
N PHE A 194 -28.55 -5.16 27.84
CA PHE A 194 -28.93 -6.58 27.78
C PHE A 194 -27.77 -7.50 28.17
N LEU A 195 -26.57 -7.24 27.64
CA LEU A 195 -25.37 -8.01 27.98
C LEU A 195 -25.02 -7.87 29.46
N ARG A 196 -25.08 -6.66 30.04
CA ARG A 196 -24.84 -6.43 31.48
C ARG A 196 -25.84 -7.19 32.36
N GLN A 197 -27.12 -7.21 31.99
CA GLN A 197 -28.13 -7.99 32.70
C GLN A 197 -27.85 -9.49 32.61
N GLN A 198 -27.47 -9.98 31.43
CA GLN A 198 -27.09 -11.37 31.24
C GLN A 198 -25.87 -11.74 32.10
N PHE A 199 -24.84 -10.90 32.13
CA PHE A 199 -23.68 -11.07 33.01
C PHE A 199 -24.07 -11.06 34.49
N GLY A 200 -24.91 -10.13 34.93
CA GLY A 200 -25.39 -10.09 36.31
C GLY A 200 -26.19 -11.33 36.71
N ALA A 201 -27.04 -11.85 35.82
CA ALA A 201 -27.78 -13.09 36.03
C ALA A 201 -26.84 -14.31 36.10
N MET A 202 -25.82 -14.35 35.24
CA MET A 202 -24.78 -15.39 35.28
C MET A 202 -23.96 -15.34 36.58
N GLU A 203 -23.55 -14.15 37.04
CA GLU A 203 -22.87 -13.95 38.33
C GLU A 203 -23.73 -14.47 39.51
N ALA A 204 -25.03 -14.14 39.53
CA ALA A 204 -25.94 -14.62 40.56
C ALA A 204 -26.13 -16.16 40.51
N ALA A 205 -26.20 -16.74 39.32
CA ALA A 205 -26.27 -18.19 39.14
C ALA A 205 -24.99 -18.88 39.64
N VAL A 206 -23.82 -18.33 39.32
CA VAL A 206 -22.51 -18.83 39.80
C VAL A 206 -22.41 -18.70 41.33
N ALA A 207 -22.86 -17.60 41.92
CA ALA A 207 -22.89 -17.41 43.37
C ALA A 207 -23.79 -18.45 44.06
N ARG A 208 -24.96 -18.76 43.49
CA ARG A 208 -25.85 -19.83 43.98
C ARG A 208 -25.20 -21.21 43.89
N ILE A 209 -24.52 -21.51 42.77
CA ILE A 209 -23.77 -22.77 42.60
C ILE A 209 -22.67 -22.88 43.66
N ARG A 210 -21.91 -21.81 43.91
CA ARG A 210 -20.89 -21.77 44.97
C ARG A 210 -21.50 -21.96 46.36
N SER A 211 -22.59 -21.27 46.68
CA SER A 211 -23.29 -21.42 47.96
C SER A 211 -23.84 -22.84 48.17
N ALA A 212 -24.44 -23.44 47.13
CA ALA A 212 -24.89 -24.83 47.17
C ALA A 212 -23.72 -25.80 47.41
N SER A 213 -22.58 -25.60 46.75
CA SER A 213 -21.38 -26.41 46.96
C SER A 213 -20.81 -26.28 48.39
N ALA A 214 -20.85 -25.07 48.96
CA ALA A 214 -20.42 -24.83 50.35
C ALA A 214 -21.39 -25.46 51.37
N GLY A 215 -22.70 -25.42 51.12
CA GLY A 215 -23.69 -26.10 51.96
C GLY A 215 -23.56 -27.63 51.93
N LEU A 216 -23.26 -28.20 50.76
CA LEU A 216 -22.96 -29.64 50.63
C LEU A 216 -21.65 -30.04 51.33
N ALA A 217 -20.62 -29.19 51.26
CA ALA A 217 -19.39 -29.40 52.02
C ALA A 217 -19.65 -29.33 53.54
N ALA A 218 -20.49 -28.41 54.00
CA ALA A 218 -20.87 -28.29 55.41
C ALA A 218 -21.70 -29.50 55.89
N LEU A 219 -22.63 -30.00 55.08
CA LEU A 219 -23.36 -31.25 55.36
C LEU A 219 -22.43 -32.47 55.43
N GLY A 220 -21.42 -32.54 54.56
CA GLY A 220 -20.37 -33.58 54.63
C GLY A 220 -19.53 -33.51 55.91
N VAL A 221 -19.26 -32.31 56.42
CA VAL A 221 -18.56 -32.10 57.70
C VAL A 221 -19.46 -32.42 58.91
N VAL A 222 -20.75 -32.07 58.86
CA VAL A 222 -21.72 -32.39 59.94
C VAL A 222 -21.98 -33.89 60.04
N VAL A 223 -22.11 -34.60 58.92
CA VAL A 223 -22.21 -36.08 58.92
C VAL A 223 -20.96 -36.71 59.54
N SER A 224 -19.77 -36.14 59.30
CA SER A 224 -18.51 -36.62 59.89
C SER A 224 -18.38 -36.32 61.40
N GLN A 225 -19.02 -35.26 61.92
CA GLN A 225 -19.03 -34.94 63.36
C GLN A 225 -20.10 -35.73 64.13
N SER A 226 -21.29 -35.98 63.56
CA SER A 226 -22.32 -36.82 64.21
C SER A 226 -21.87 -38.27 64.40
N THR A 227 -20.97 -38.81 63.58
CA THR A 227 -20.37 -40.14 63.81
C THR A 227 -19.35 -40.18 64.96
N LYS A 228 -18.86 -39.05 65.47
CA LYS A 228 -17.90 -39.01 66.59
C LYS A 228 -18.53 -38.75 67.97
N GLN A 229 -19.81 -38.42 68.05
CA GLN A 229 -20.53 -38.22 69.33
C GLN A 229 -21.45 -39.39 69.73
N SER A 230 -21.52 -40.47 68.93
CA SER A 230 -22.11 -41.75 69.34
C SER A 230 -21.05 -42.86 69.26
N SER A 231 -20.10 -42.83 70.18
CA SER A 231 -19.29 -43.98 70.64
C SER A 231 -18.76 -43.66 72.03
#